data_AF-A0AAD6E6A9-F1
#
_entry.id   AF-A0AAD6E6A9-F1
#
_cell.length_a   1.000
_cell.length_b   1.000
_cell.length_c   1.000
_cell.angle_alpha   90.00
_cell.angle_beta   90.00
_cell.angle_gamma   90.00
#
_symmetry.space_group_name_H-M   'P 1'
#
loop_
_entity.id
_entity.type
_entity.pdbx_description
1 polymer ?
#
loop_
_entity_poly.entity_id
_entity_poly.type
_entity_poly.pdbx_seq_one_letter_code
_entity_poly.pdbx_strand_id
1 'polypeptide(L)'
;MTTVVTNSGVLAPSTVSLATQMNYSFKSTNLAVYSQLFTIFQRAADKLCKVEGLVFDFLMQLIPVTNGTNSLGLEPNVKDLVLVDIGAAHHNAADAVVQAVVQNIFHQHVHILKKAGLFLNWTYLNYAGSNQDSIGTYGDLATLRRVSKKYDLKGLFQTAVPGAFKVFK
;
A
#
# COMPACT_ATOMS: atom_id res chain seq x y z
N MET A 1 31.33 5.68 -5.98
CA MET A 1 30.03 5.01 -6.19
C MET A 1 30.01 3.78 -5.31
N THR A 2 29.01 3.63 -4.45
CA THR A 2 28.86 2.49 -3.55
C THR A 2 28.58 1.21 -4.33
N THR A 3 29.08 0.07 -3.83
CA THR A 3 28.93 -1.29 -4.39
C THR A 3 27.48 -1.66 -4.71
N VAL A 4 26.53 -1.02 -4.04
CA VAL A 4 25.08 -1.15 -4.25
C VAL A 4 24.66 -0.73 -5.67
N VAL A 5 25.25 0.34 -6.22
CA VAL A 5 24.85 0.89 -7.53
C VAL A 5 25.34 0.00 -8.68
N THR A 6 26.53 -0.59 -8.54
CA THR A 6 27.11 -1.47 -9.57
C THR A 6 26.50 -2.88 -9.57
N ASN A 7 25.94 -3.33 -8.45
CA ASN A 7 25.40 -4.70 -8.31
C ASN A 7 23.87 -4.75 -8.18
N SER A 8 23.15 -3.65 -8.35
CA SER A 8 21.69 -3.58 -8.17
C SER A 8 20.93 -4.60 -9.03
N GLY A 9 21.34 -4.79 -10.29
CA GLY A 9 20.77 -5.80 -11.19
C GLY A 9 21.13 -7.26 -10.86
N VAL A 10 22.08 -7.48 -9.94
CA VAL A 10 22.45 -8.81 -9.39
C VAL A 10 21.73 -9.06 -8.06
N LEU A 11 21.50 -8.01 -7.26
CA LEU A 11 20.86 -8.10 -5.95
C LEU A 11 19.33 -8.17 -6.04
N ALA A 12 18.73 -7.47 -7.01
CA ALA A 12 17.31 -7.59 -7.31
C ALA A 12 17.14 -8.60 -8.46
N PRO A 13 16.41 -9.71 -8.27
CA PRO A 13 16.19 -10.67 -9.34
C PRO A 13 15.40 -10.03 -10.49
N SER A 14 15.73 -10.41 -11.73
CA SER A 14 15.02 -9.95 -12.92
C SER A 14 13.58 -10.50 -13.01
N THR A 15 13.28 -11.56 -12.27
CA THR A 15 11.94 -12.15 -12.15
C THR A 15 11.69 -12.67 -10.74
N VAL A 16 10.45 -12.54 -10.27
CA VAL A 16 9.95 -13.05 -8.99
C VAL A 16 8.61 -13.72 -9.24
N SER A 17 8.29 -14.76 -8.46
CA SER A 17 7.05 -15.53 -8.67
C SER A 17 5.88 -14.97 -7.86
N LEU A 18 6.16 -14.28 -6.76
CA LEU A 18 5.17 -13.78 -5.83
C LEU A 18 5.49 -12.35 -5.42
N ALA A 19 4.44 -11.58 -5.21
CA ALA A 19 4.50 -10.24 -4.62
C ALA A 19 3.34 -10.05 -3.66
N THR A 20 3.60 -9.34 -2.57
CA THR A 20 2.59 -8.90 -1.62
C THR A 20 2.85 -7.43 -1.29
N GLN A 21 1.79 -6.68 -1.07
CA GLN A 21 1.85 -5.26 -0.76
C GLN A 21 0.74 -4.89 0.22
N MET A 22 1.02 -3.93 1.09
CA MET A 22 0.02 -3.31 1.94
C MET A 22 0.34 -1.84 2.11
N ASN A 23 -0.66 -0.98 1.93
CA ASN A 23 -0.49 0.45 2.10
C ASN A 23 -1.42 1.03 3.16
N TYR A 24 -0.99 2.13 3.77
CA TYR A 24 -1.80 2.91 4.70
C TYR A 24 -1.45 4.39 4.56
N SER A 25 -2.36 5.24 5.01
CA SER A 25 -2.16 6.68 4.97
C SER A 25 -2.35 7.32 6.33
N PHE A 26 -1.73 8.47 6.53
CA PHE A 26 -1.79 9.22 7.77
C PHE A 26 -1.49 10.70 7.58
N LYS A 27 -1.88 11.49 8.57
CA LYS A 27 -1.50 12.88 8.68
C LYS A 27 -0.07 12.99 9.21
N SER A 28 0.80 13.67 8.46
CA SER A 28 2.18 13.96 8.81
C SER A 28 2.27 14.69 10.15
N THR A 29 3.37 14.45 10.86
CA THR A 29 3.61 14.96 12.21
C THR A 29 5.10 15.20 12.42
N ASN A 30 5.57 15.03 13.67
CA ASN A 30 6.97 15.06 14.04
C ASN A 30 7.77 13.81 13.63
N LEU A 31 9.09 13.96 13.68
CA LEU A 31 10.09 12.94 13.36
C LEU A 31 9.96 11.64 14.18
N ALA A 32 9.47 11.71 15.42
CA ALA A 32 9.43 10.53 16.29
C ALA A 32 8.50 9.44 15.75
N VAL A 33 7.39 9.81 15.10
CA VAL A 33 6.50 8.84 14.45
C VAL A 33 7.20 8.18 13.27
N TYR A 34 7.83 8.96 12.38
CA TYR A 34 8.59 8.44 11.24
C TYR A 34 9.70 7.48 11.68
N SER A 35 10.47 7.85 12.72
CA SER A 35 11.53 6.99 13.26
C SER A 35 10.98 5.68 13.81
N GLN A 36 9.82 5.68 14.48
CA GLN A 36 9.19 4.45 14.96
C GLN A 36 8.76 3.53 13.82
N LEU A 37 8.08 4.06 12.80
CA LEU A 37 7.65 3.29 11.63
C LEU A 37 8.86 2.69 10.89
N PHE A 38 9.89 3.51 10.64
CA PHE A 38 11.09 3.03 9.95
C PHE A 38 11.86 1.99 10.78
N THR A 39 11.93 2.14 12.11
CA THR A 39 12.58 1.16 12.99
C THR A 39 11.87 -0.18 12.96
N ILE A 40 10.53 -0.19 12.91
CA ILE A 40 9.74 -1.43 12.81
C ILE A 40 10.02 -2.12 11.47
N PHE A 41 10.00 -1.37 10.38
CA PHE A 41 10.36 -1.88 9.06
C PHE A 41 11.78 -2.47 9.04
N GLN A 42 12.78 -1.74 9.56
CA GLN A 42 14.17 -2.19 9.60
C GLN A 42 14.33 -3.51 10.37
N ARG A 43 13.75 -3.60 11.58
CA ARG A 43 13.78 -4.83 12.39
C ARG A 43 13.09 -6.00 11.70
N ALA A 44 12.08 -5.72 10.87
CA ALA A 44 11.39 -6.73 10.10
C ALA A 44 12.20 -7.18 8.87
N ALA A 45 12.93 -6.26 8.22
CA ALA A 45 13.85 -6.58 7.14
C ALA A 45 14.95 -7.55 7.61
N ASP A 46 15.46 -7.40 8.83
CA ASP A 46 16.43 -8.33 9.43
C ASP A 46 15.89 -9.77 9.51
N LYS A 47 14.57 -9.96 9.69
CA LYS A 47 13.94 -11.28 9.71
C LYS A 47 13.87 -11.93 8.32
N LEU A 48 13.84 -11.10 7.27
CA LEU A 48 13.71 -11.54 5.89
C LEU A 48 15.06 -11.56 5.15
N CYS A 49 16.17 -11.16 5.78
CA CYS A 49 17.49 -11.05 5.13
C CYS A 49 18.02 -12.35 4.49
N LYS A 50 17.48 -13.52 4.89
CA LYS A 50 17.85 -14.84 4.35
C LYS A 50 16.90 -15.34 3.26
N VAL A 51 15.85 -14.59 2.94
CA VAL A 51 14.93 -14.94 1.85
C VAL A 51 15.64 -14.66 0.53
N GLU A 52 15.90 -15.73 -0.21
CA GLU A 52 16.54 -15.65 -1.52
C GLU A 52 15.65 -14.89 -2.52
N GLY A 53 16.25 -13.99 -3.29
CA GLY A 53 15.53 -13.19 -4.29
C GLY A 53 14.54 -12.18 -3.70
N LEU A 54 14.67 -11.83 -2.41
CA LEU A 54 13.81 -10.85 -1.79
C LEU A 54 14.08 -9.44 -2.35
N VAL A 55 13.04 -8.82 -2.89
CA VAL A 55 12.90 -7.38 -3.03
C VAL A 55 11.97 -6.92 -1.93
N PHE A 56 12.40 -6.01 -1.08
CA PHE A 56 11.59 -5.51 0.04
C PHE A 56 11.69 -3.99 0.10
N ASP A 57 10.55 -3.31 0.04
CA ASP A 57 10.49 -1.87 -0.07
C ASP A 57 9.59 -1.23 0.99
N PHE A 58 9.99 -0.02 1.38
CA PHE A 58 9.24 0.88 2.24
C PHE A 58 9.14 2.21 1.51
N LEU A 59 8.10 2.35 0.71
CA LEU A 59 7.87 3.53 -0.09
C LEU A 59 7.03 4.52 0.70
N MET A 60 7.55 5.72 0.89
CA MET A 60 6.83 6.83 1.52
C MET A 60 6.63 7.95 0.51
N GLN A 61 5.38 8.39 0.37
CA GLN A 61 4.99 9.41 -0.60
C GLN A 61 4.07 10.43 0.05
N LEU A 62 4.26 11.71 -0.29
CA LEU A 62 3.25 12.72 -0.02
C LEU A 62 2.05 12.48 -0.95
N ILE A 63 0.85 12.53 -0.39
CA ILE A 63 -0.36 12.46 -1.20
C ILE A 63 -0.57 13.84 -1.85
N PRO A 64 -0.81 13.91 -3.18
CA PRO A 64 -1.04 15.19 -3.85
C PRO A 64 -2.22 15.96 -3.26
N VAL A 65 -2.04 17.27 -3.10
CA VAL A 65 -3.12 18.17 -2.66
C VAL A 65 -4.23 18.17 -3.70
N THR A 66 -5.44 17.81 -3.27
CA THR A 66 -6.60 17.78 -4.17
C THR A 66 -7.45 19.03 -4.01
N ASN A 67 -8.26 19.34 -5.02
CA ASN A 67 -9.30 20.36 -4.98
C ASN A 67 -10.70 19.77 -4.70
N GLY A 68 -10.78 18.48 -4.34
CA GLY A 68 -12.05 17.79 -4.06
C GLY A 68 -12.88 17.35 -5.26
N THR A 69 -12.42 17.53 -6.50
CA THR A 69 -13.23 17.18 -7.68
C THR A 69 -12.92 15.80 -8.26
N ASN A 70 -11.89 15.12 -7.76
CA ASN A 70 -11.51 13.79 -8.20
C ASN A 70 -12.22 12.69 -7.39
N SER A 71 -12.02 11.43 -7.79
CA SER A 71 -12.68 10.28 -7.18
C SER A 71 -11.97 9.71 -5.95
N LEU A 72 -10.89 10.33 -5.47
CA LEU A 72 -10.13 9.81 -4.33
C LEU A 72 -10.86 10.01 -2.99
N GLY A 73 -11.75 11.00 -2.89
CA GLY A 73 -12.50 11.29 -1.66
C GLY A 73 -11.72 11.97 -0.55
N LEU A 74 -10.52 12.47 -0.87
CA LEU A 74 -9.69 13.20 0.08
C LEU A 74 -10.25 14.60 0.30
N GLU A 75 -10.09 15.10 1.52
CA GLU A 75 -10.47 16.47 1.85
C GLU A 75 -9.66 17.46 1.00
N PRO A 76 -10.30 18.49 0.42
CA PRO A 76 -9.61 19.47 -0.41
C PRO A 76 -8.57 20.26 0.39
N ASN A 77 -7.49 20.66 -0.28
CA ASN A 77 -6.45 21.55 0.27
C ASN A 77 -5.67 21.03 1.49
N VAL A 78 -5.80 19.75 1.86
CA VAL A 78 -4.96 19.13 2.88
C VAL A 78 -3.56 18.88 2.31
N LYS A 79 -2.52 19.34 3.01
CA LYS A 79 -1.13 19.43 2.51
C LYS A 79 -0.15 18.48 3.20
N ASP A 80 -0.61 17.79 4.23
CA ASP A 80 0.22 17.03 5.14
C ASP A 80 -0.17 15.54 5.17
N LEU A 81 -0.79 15.03 4.11
CA LEU A 81 -1.12 13.61 4.01
C LEU A 81 0.06 12.81 3.43
N VAL A 82 0.32 11.67 4.05
CA VAL A 82 1.37 10.73 3.66
C VAL A 82 0.75 9.37 3.40
N LEU A 83 1.17 8.75 2.30
CA LEU A 83 0.95 7.37 1.95
C LEU A 83 2.24 6.58 2.23
N VAL A 84 2.11 5.42 2.84
CA VAL A 84 3.19 4.43 2.90
C VAL A 84 2.71 3.15 2.24
N ASP A 85 3.55 2.61 1.37
CA ASP A 85 3.43 1.26 0.83
C ASP A 85 4.57 0.38 1.34
N ILE A 86 4.24 -0.86 1.69
CA ILE A 86 5.19 -1.89 2.10
C ILE A 86 5.03 -3.05 1.12
N GLY A 87 5.94 -3.14 0.17
CA GLY A 87 5.97 -4.19 -0.83
C GLY A 87 7.05 -5.23 -0.54
N ALA A 88 6.77 -6.49 -0.88
CA ALA A 88 7.74 -7.56 -0.87
C ALA A 88 7.53 -8.47 -2.08
N ALA A 89 8.60 -8.75 -2.82
CA ALA A 89 8.60 -9.70 -3.92
C ALA A 89 9.69 -10.74 -3.73
N HIS A 90 9.40 -12.01 -4.01
CA HIS A 90 10.26 -13.14 -3.63
C HIS A 90 9.89 -14.42 -4.37
N HIS A 91 10.65 -15.49 -4.13
CA HIS A 91 10.35 -16.85 -4.60
C HIS A 91 9.46 -17.62 -3.60
N ASN A 92 8.70 -18.59 -4.10
CA ASN A 92 7.59 -19.24 -3.39
C ASN A 92 7.91 -19.82 -2.00
N ALA A 93 9.13 -20.34 -1.78
CA ALA A 93 9.46 -21.08 -0.55
C ALA A 93 9.28 -20.29 0.77
N ALA A 94 9.23 -18.96 0.72
CA ALA A 94 9.10 -18.10 1.89
C ALA A 94 7.75 -17.36 1.99
N ASP A 95 6.75 -17.68 1.14
CA ASP A 95 5.52 -16.89 0.99
C ASP A 95 4.77 -16.62 2.29
N ALA A 96 4.49 -17.67 3.06
CA ALA A 96 3.80 -17.53 4.34
C ALA A 96 4.56 -16.62 5.33
N VAL A 97 5.91 -16.70 5.33
CA VAL A 97 6.74 -15.88 6.23
C VAL A 97 6.76 -14.43 5.77
N VAL A 98 6.92 -14.19 4.47
CA VAL A 98 6.95 -12.84 3.89
C VAL A 98 5.59 -12.15 4.09
N GLN A 99 4.48 -12.82 3.77
CA GLN A 99 3.13 -12.28 4.00
C GLN A 99 2.89 -11.95 5.47
N ALA A 100 3.24 -12.85 6.38
CA ALA A 100 3.08 -12.63 7.82
C ALA A 100 3.90 -11.43 8.31
N VAL A 101 5.13 -11.27 7.81
CA VAL A 101 5.98 -10.12 8.16
C VAL A 101 5.37 -8.81 7.65
N VAL A 102 4.95 -8.74 6.39
CA VAL A 102 4.32 -7.53 5.81
C VAL A 102 3.05 -7.15 6.57
N GLN A 103 2.16 -8.11 6.85
CA GLN A 103 0.95 -7.89 7.64
C GLN A 103 1.25 -7.41 9.06
N ASN A 104 2.27 -7.97 9.71
CA ASN A 104 2.66 -7.59 11.06
C ASN A 104 3.26 -6.17 11.12
N ILE A 105 3.99 -5.73 10.10
CA ILE A 105 4.45 -4.34 10.00
C ILE A 105 3.24 -3.41 9.86
N PHE A 106 2.35 -3.71 8.92
CA PHE A 106 1.13 -2.93 8.69
C PHE A 106 0.32 -2.77 9.98
N HIS A 107 0.05 -3.86 10.72
CA HIS A 107 -0.71 -3.80 11.97
C HIS A 107 -0.03 -2.93 13.04
N GLN A 108 1.28 -3.06 13.23
CA GLN A 108 2.01 -2.23 14.19
C GLN A 108 1.99 -0.75 13.81
N HIS A 109 2.18 -0.44 12.52
CA HIS A 109 2.14 0.93 12.01
C HIS A 109 0.76 1.56 12.20
N VAL A 110 -0.30 0.86 11.78
CA VAL A 110 -1.68 1.31 11.96
C VAL A 110 -2.02 1.47 13.44
N HIS A 111 -1.54 0.59 14.32
CA HIS A 111 -1.74 0.74 15.76
C HIS A 111 -1.11 2.03 16.31
N ILE A 112 0.16 2.30 15.97
CA ILE A 112 0.86 3.53 16.38
C ILE A 112 0.12 4.77 15.89
N LEU A 113 -0.26 4.78 14.61
CA LEU A 113 -0.93 5.91 13.98
C LEU A 113 -2.33 6.14 14.55
N LYS A 114 -3.11 5.09 14.83
CA LYS A 114 -4.41 5.20 15.48
C LYS A 114 -4.27 5.72 16.90
N LYS A 115 -3.30 5.21 17.67
CA LYS A 115 -3.02 5.67 19.03
C LYS A 115 -2.62 7.16 19.07
N ALA A 116 -1.93 7.62 18.03
CA ALA A 116 -1.54 9.02 17.89
C ALA A 116 -2.64 9.92 17.28
N GLY A 117 -3.79 9.37 16.86
CA GLY A 117 -4.85 10.14 16.19
C GLY A 117 -4.47 10.63 14.78
N LEU A 118 -3.51 9.98 14.13
CA LEU A 118 -2.96 10.38 12.82
C LEU A 118 -3.42 9.49 11.67
N PHE A 119 -3.89 8.29 11.97
CA PHE A 119 -4.31 7.33 10.95
C PHE A 119 -5.43 7.89 10.07
N LEU A 120 -5.22 7.87 8.76
CA LEU A 120 -6.23 8.22 7.77
C LEU A 120 -6.86 6.92 7.27
N ASN A 121 -8.19 6.80 7.41
CA ASN A 121 -8.94 5.65 6.90
C ASN A 121 -9.12 5.73 5.37
N TRP A 122 -7.99 5.69 4.65
CA TRP A 122 -7.90 5.81 3.21
C TRP A 122 -6.77 4.88 2.71
N THR A 123 -7.11 3.97 1.80
CA THR A 123 -6.17 2.97 1.26
C THR A 123 -6.02 3.16 -0.24
N TYR A 124 -4.82 3.52 -0.70
CA TYR A 124 -4.55 3.74 -2.12
C TYR A 124 -4.73 2.45 -2.93
N LEU A 125 -5.72 2.46 -3.82
CA LEU A 125 -6.16 1.33 -4.65
C LEU A 125 -5.01 0.67 -5.42
N ASN A 126 -4.07 1.45 -5.95
CA ASN A 126 -2.97 0.91 -6.77
C ASN A 126 -1.99 0.06 -5.95
N TYR A 127 -1.88 0.31 -4.64
CA TYR A 127 -0.99 -0.42 -3.73
C TYR A 127 -1.79 -1.26 -2.72
N ALA A 128 -3.08 -1.45 -2.93
CA ALA A 128 -3.93 -2.15 -1.98
C ALA A 128 -3.60 -3.65 -1.98
N GLY A 129 -3.40 -4.20 -0.79
CA GLY A 129 -3.35 -5.64 -0.58
C GLY A 129 -4.70 -6.30 -0.84
N SER A 130 -4.69 -7.60 -1.13
CA SER A 130 -5.91 -8.37 -1.43
C SER A 130 -6.94 -8.40 -0.28
N ASN A 131 -6.49 -8.16 0.95
CA ASN A 131 -7.32 -8.12 2.15
C ASN A 131 -7.70 -6.69 2.60
N GLN A 132 -7.38 -5.66 1.80
CA GLN A 132 -7.70 -4.27 2.13
C GLN A 132 -8.94 -3.79 1.37
N ASP A 133 -9.83 -3.10 2.06
CA ASP A 133 -10.97 -2.41 1.44
C ASP A 133 -10.56 -1.05 0.87
N SER A 134 -9.96 -1.07 -0.32
CA SER A 134 -9.56 0.14 -1.03
C SER A 134 -10.74 0.90 -1.61
N ILE A 135 -11.76 0.20 -2.11
CA ILE A 135 -12.93 0.84 -2.74
C ILE A 135 -13.83 1.51 -1.70
N GLY A 136 -14.07 0.86 -0.56
CA GLY A 136 -14.88 1.44 0.52
C GLY A 136 -14.23 2.63 1.20
N THR A 137 -12.91 2.80 1.05
CA THR A 137 -12.18 3.96 1.57
C THR A 137 -11.97 5.07 0.54
N TYR A 138 -12.38 4.86 -0.71
CA TYR A 138 -12.30 5.83 -1.80
C TYR A 138 -13.61 6.60 -1.97
N GLY A 139 -13.53 7.93 -2.00
CA GLY A 139 -14.58 8.76 -2.59
C GLY A 139 -16.00 8.53 -2.07
N ASP A 140 -16.97 8.86 -2.92
CA ASP A 140 -18.36 8.49 -2.75
C ASP A 140 -18.65 7.21 -3.57
N LEU A 141 -18.69 6.08 -2.87
CA LEU A 141 -19.03 4.78 -3.45
C LEU A 141 -20.38 4.77 -4.17
N ALA A 142 -21.37 5.57 -3.71
CA ALA A 142 -22.65 5.68 -4.39
C ALA A 142 -22.50 6.37 -5.76
N THR A 143 -21.64 7.38 -5.85
CA THR A 143 -21.28 8.01 -7.13
C THR A 143 -20.54 7.04 -8.04
N LEU A 144 -19.56 6.27 -7.54
CA LEU A 144 -18.85 5.25 -8.35
C LEU A 144 -19.83 4.20 -8.90
N ARG A 145 -20.74 3.70 -8.06
CA ARG A 145 -21.79 2.74 -8.46
C ARG A 145 -22.74 3.34 -9.49
N ARG A 146 -23.14 4.61 -9.33
CA ARG A 146 -24.00 5.32 -10.28
C ARG A 146 -23.33 5.49 -11.64
N VAL A 147 -22.05 5.88 -11.66
CA VAL A 147 -21.26 6.00 -12.89
C VAL A 147 -21.10 4.64 -13.57
N SER A 148 -20.77 3.59 -12.80
CA SER A 148 -20.68 2.23 -13.35
C SER A 148 -22.00 1.77 -13.98
N LYS A 149 -23.14 1.98 -13.32
CA LYS A 149 -24.46 1.65 -13.92
C LYS A 149 -24.75 2.45 -15.18
N LYS A 150 -24.32 3.71 -15.26
CA LYS A 150 -24.58 4.58 -16.43
C LYS A 150 -23.76 4.18 -17.66
N TYR A 151 -22.49 3.83 -17.47
CA TYR A 151 -21.54 3.65 -18.56
C TYR A 151 -21.11 2.19 -18.81
N ASP A 152 -21.25 1.32 -17.81
CA ASP A 152 -20.99 -0.12 -17.90
C ASP A 152 -22.29 -0.91 -17.65
N LEU A 153 -23.31 -0.68 -18.48
CA LEU A 153 -24.66 -1.23 -18.32
C LEU A 153 -24.69 -2.76 -18.22
N LYS A 154 -23.74 -3.44 -18.89
CA LYS A 154 -23.61 -4.90 -18.89
C LYS A 154 -22.66 -5.42 -17.80
N GLY A 155 -22.03 -4.53 -17.02
CA GLY A 155 -21.10 -4.90 -15.97
C GLY A 155 -19.84 -5.60 -16.49
N LEU A 156 -19.37 -5.28 -17.69
CA LEU A 156 -18.19 -5.87 -18.31
C LEU A 156 -16.97 -5.69 -17.41
N PHE A 157 -16.75 -4.48 -16.87
CA PHE A 157 -15.61 -4.20 -15.98
C PHE A 157 -15.82 -4.77 -14.58
N GLN A 158 -17.06 -5.08 -14.21
CA GLN A 158 -17.39 -5.72 -12.94
C GLN A 158 -17.17 -7.24 -12.95
N THR A 159 -17.28 -7.88 -14.12
CA THR A 159 -17.32 -9.36 -14.23
C THR A 159 -16.27 -9.97 -15.16
N ALA A 160 -15.94 -9.33 -16.27
CA ALA A 160 -15.06 -9.90 -17.30
C ALA A 160 -13.60 -9.51 -17.13
N VAL A 161 -13.29 -8.42 -16.41
CA VAL A 161 -11.91 -8.00 -16.16
C VAL A 161 -11.37 -8.67 -14.90
N PRO A 162 -10.26 -9.43 -14.98
CA PRO A 162 -9.60 -9.99 -13.81
C PRO A 162 -9.09 -8.87 -12.90
N GLY A 163 -9.21 -9.05 -11.60
CA GLY A 163 -8.82 -8.05 -10.60
C GLY A 163 -9.76 -8.04 -9.39
N ALA A 164 -9.21 -7.77 -8.21
CA ALA A 164 -9.91 -7.94 -6.95
C ALA A 164 -10.98 -6.86 -6.70
N PHE A 165 -10.68 -5.61 -7.04
CA PHE A 165 -11.45 -4.46 -6.56
C PHE A 165 -12.59 -4.10 -7.52
N LYS A 166 -13.83 -4.35 -7.08
CA LYS A 166 -15.08 -4.07 -7.83
C LYS A 166 -15.97 -3.16 -6.99
N VAL A 167 -16.77 -2.30 -7.63
CA VAL A 167 -17.59 -1.32 -6.90
C VAL A 167 -18.89 -1.93 -6.34
N PHE A 168 -19.21 -3.17 -6.69
CA PHE A 168 -20.38 -3.92 -6.22
C PHE A 168 -20.04 -5.18 -5.42
N LYS A 169 -18.76 -5.43 -5.14
CA LYS A 169 -18.32 -6.55 -4.30
C LYS A 169 -17.78 -6.03 -2.98
#